data_AF-M6QL33-F1
#
_entry.id   AF-M6QL33-F1
#
_cell.length_a   1.000
_cell.length_b   1.000
_cell.length_c   1.000
_cell.angle_alpha   90.00
_cell.angle_beta   90.00
_cell.angle_gamma   90.00
#
_symmetry.space_group_name_H-M   'P 1'
#
loop_
_entity.id
_entity.type
_entity.pdbx_description
1 polymer ?
#
loop_
_entity_poly.entity_id
_entity_poly.type
_entity_poly.pdbx_seq_one_letter_code
_entity_poly.pdbx_strand_id
1 'polypeptide(L)'
;MNQPIIRLWGMGKIGLIIEHKTGVIYSNQTGGYVCSQPKAEGAFVPIEDFQNKIQMELRKYFIGPKWNGWCSAGIDEETADFIDSLLVPLYFLPNLKVDRNRMSQSHEAWIYVNLLSKNEDSEYQVYYGFSGKSGILTWENSD
;
A
#
# COMPACT_ATOMS: atom_id res chain seq x y z
N MET A 1 3.44 -25.86 -10.85
CA MET A 1 4.55 -25.28 -10.07
C MET A 1 3.96 -24.21 -9.17
N ASN A 2 4.33 -24.16 -7.88
CA ASN A 2 3.87 -23.11 -6.99
C ASN A 2 4.51 -21.78 -7.42
N GLN A 3 3.71 -20.70 -7.54
CA GLN A 3 4.25 -19.38 -7.88
C GLN A 3 5.27 -18.93 -6.82
N PRO A 4 6.40 -18.33 -7.22
CA PRO A 4 7.37 -17.76 -6.27
C PRO A 4 6.72 -16.66 -5.40
N ILE A 5 7.15 -16.59 -4.14
CA ILE A 5 6.65 -15.62 -3.17
C ILE A 5 7.80 -14.76 -2.65
N ILE A 6 7.67 -13.44 -2.74
CA ILE A 6 8.53 -12.46 -2.09
C ILE A 6 7.84 -11.98 -0.81
N ARG A 7 8.58 -11.97 0.31
CA ARG A 7 8.10 -11.53 1.62
C ARG A 7 8.62 -10.13 1.96
N LEU A 8 7.73 -9.23 2.35
CA LEU A 8 8.01 -7.81 2.54
C LEU A 8 8.12 -7.37 4.01
N TRP A 9 8.01 -8.29 4.97
CA TRP A 9 8.01 -7.96 6.41
C TRP A 9 9.33 -7.37 6.94
N GLY A 10 10.43 -7.47 6.17
CA GLY A 10 11.71 -6.82 6.47
C GLY A 10 11.94 -5.50 5.72
N MET A 11 10.92 -4.97 5.05
CA MET A 11 11.04 -3.76 4.23
C MET A 11 10.96 -2.50 5.11
N GLY A 12 12.08 -1.82 5.32
CA GLY A 12 12.16 -0.57 6.10
C GLY A 12 11.71 0.70 5.37
N LYS A 13 10.89 0.58 4.31
CA LYS A 13 10.32 1.70 3.54
C LYS A 13 8.89 1.37 3.12
N ILE A 14 8.17 2.36 2.60
CA ILE A 14 6.90 2.12 1.90
C ILE A 14 7.12 1.59 0.47
N GLY A 15 6.14 0.88 -0.06
CA GLY A 15 6.16 0.37 -1.43
C GLY A 15 4.76 0.13 -1.99
N LEU A 16 4.69 -0.08 -3.29
CA LEU A 16 3.45 -0.29 -4.04
C LEU A 16 3.51 -1.62 -4.78
N ILE A 17 2.53 -2.49 -4.55
CA ILE A 17 2.29 -3.65 -5.38
C ILE A 17 1.24 -3.26 -6.41
N ILE A 18 1.59 -3.27 -7.70
CA ILE A 18 0.66 -3.07 -8.81
C ILE A 18 0.07 -4.43 -9.17
N GLU A 19 -1.24 -4.63 -9.00
CA GLU A 19 -1.90 -5.90 -9.27
C GLU A 19 -1.82 -6.25 -10.76
N HIS A 20 -1.04 -7.29 -11.09
CA HIS A 20 -0.77 -7.71 -12.47
C HIS A 20 -0.35 -9.18 -12.51
N LYS A 21 -0.69 -9.89 -13.58
CA LYS A 21 -0.26 -11.29 -13.79
C LYS A 21 1.22 -11.32 -14.18
N THR A 22 2.11 -11.41 -13.21
CA THR A 22 3.57 -11.44 -13.40
C THR A 22 4.18 -12.82 -13.15
N GLY A 23 3.43 -13.73 -12.54
CA GLY A 23 3.92 -14.98 -11.99
C GLY A 23 4.56 -14.86 -10.60
N VAL A 24 4.67 -13.65 -10.04
CA VAL A 24 5.32 -13.40 -8.74
C VAL A 24 4.29 -12.89 -7.72
N ILE A 25 4.23 -13.57 -6.57
CA ILE A 25 3.36 -13.21 -5.46
C ILE A 25 4.16 -12.40 -4.43
N TYR A 26 3.58 -11.32 -3.93
CA TYR A 26 4.07 -10.55 -2.78
C TYR A 26 3.21 -10.82 -1.56
N SER A 27 3.81 -10.82 -0.38
CA SER A 27 3.12 -11.00 0.90
C SER A 27 3.81 -10.21 2.00
N ASN A 28 3.03 -9.71 2.95
CA ASN A 28 3.52 -8.93 4.08
C ASN A 28 2.80 -9.34 5.38
N GLN A 29 3.37 -9.00 6.54
CA GLN A 29 2.64 -9.01 7.80
C GLN A 29 1.77 -7.76 7.89
N THR A 30 0.52 -7.90 8.33
CA THR A 30 -0.47 -6.82 8.27
C THR A 30 -1.46 -6.90 9.43
N GLY A 31 -2.19 -5.80 9.65
CA GLY A 31 -3.26 -5.74 10.65
C GLY A 31 -2.80 -5.62 12.09
N GLY A 32 -1.57 -5.14 12.31
CA GLY A 32 -0.98 -4.94 13.63
C GLY A 32 -0.80 -6.27 14.36
N TYR A 33 -1.35 -6.39 15.57
CA TYR A 33 -1.22 -7.57 16.43
C TYR A 33 -1.96 -8.82 15.92
N VAL A 34 -2.79 -8.70 14.88
CA VAL A 34 -3.43 -9.87 14.24
C VAL A 34 -2.43 -10.66 13.38
N CYS A 35 -1.35 -10.01 12.94
CA CYS A 35 -0.27 -10.62 12.15
C CYS A 35 -0.76 -11.35 10.89
N SER A 36 -1.78 -10.81 10.22
CA SER A 36 -2.31 -11.33 8.95
C SER A 36 -1.22 -11.38 7.87
N GLN A 37 -1.35 -12.33 6.93
CA GLN A 37 -0.35 -12.58 5.88
C GLN A 37 -0.98 -12.58 4.48
N PRO A 38 -1.61 -11.48 4.04
CA PRO A 38 -2.24 -11.40 2.73
C PRO A 38 -1.21 -11.56 1.60
N LYS A 39 -1.74 -11.82 0.40
CA LYS A 39 -0.97 -12.09 -0.80
C LYS A 39 -1.59 -11.40 -2.01
N ALA A 40 -0.76 -10.87 -2.89
CA ALA A 40 -1.18 -10.36 -4.19
C ALA A 40 -0.14 -10.68 -5.27
N GLU A 41 -0.60 -10.98 -6.47
CA GLU A 41 0.26 -11.11 -7.64
C GLU A 41 0.48 -9.73 -8.28
N GLY A 42 1.71 -9.40 -8.62
CA GLY A 42 1.95 -8.07 -9.18
C GLY A 42 3.39 -7.74 -9.53
N ALA A 43 3.59 -6.46 -9.86
CA ALA A 43 4.90 -5.82 -9.92
C ALA A 43 5.07 -4.98 -8.66
N PHE A 44 6.27 -4.98 -8.08
CA PHE A 44 6.56 -4.18 -6.88
C PHE A 44 7.40 -2.96 -7.24
N VAL A 45 6.95 -1.79 -6.78
CA VAL A 45 7.61 -0.50 -6.96
C VAL A 45 7.99 0.02 -5.56
N PRO A 46 9.27 0.04 -5.20
CA PRO A 46 9.73 0.75 -4.01
C PRO A 46 9.37 2.23 -4.15
N ILE A 47 8.74 2.82 -3.13
CA ILE A 47 8.45 4.25 -3.13
C ILE A 47 9.56 4.97 -2.37
N GLU A 48 10.12 6.00 -3.02
CA GLU A 48 11.17 6.78 -2.42
C GLU A 48 10.59 7.81 -1.43
N ASP A 49 10.88 7.60 -0.16
CA ASP A 49 10.63 8.52 0.94
C ASP A 49 11.94 8.69 1.72
N PHE A 50 12.76 9.68 1.32
CA PHE A 50 14.13 9.85 1.80
C PHE A 50 14.24 9.96 3.33
N GLN A 51 13.23 10.53 3.98
CA GLN A 51 13.20 10.71 5.43
C GLN A 51 12.39 9.63 6.16
N ASN A 52 11.85 8.66 5.40
CA ASN A 52 10.90 7.65 5.88
C ASN A 52 9.69 8.24 6.64
N LYS A 53 9.32 9.48 6.32
CA LYS A 53 8.32 10.24 7.06
C LYS A 53 6.93 9.62 6.92
N ILE A 54 6.57 9.13 5.74
CA ILE A 54 5.27 8.52 5.47
C ILE A 54 5.12 7.24 6.30
N GLN A 55 6.12 6.35 6.30
CA GLN A 55 6.07 5.14 7.12
C GLN A 55 5.97 5.47 8.61
N MET A 56 6.73 6.47 9.09
CA MET A 56 6.68 6.89 10.48
C MET A 56 5.30 7.42 10.89
N GLU A 57 4.68 8.26 10.06
CA GLU A 57 3.33 8.79 10.33
C GLU A 57 2.26 7.69 10.24
N LEU A 58 2.35 6.77 9.27
CA LEU A 58 1.47 5.59 9.19
C LEU A 58 1.58 4.75 10.46
N ARG A 59 2.81 4.39 10.88
CA ARG A 59 3.04 3.62 12.11
C ARG A 59 2.42 4.33 13.31
N LYS A 60 2.71 5.62 13.49
CA LYS A 60 2.17 6.43 14.60
C LYS A 60 0.64 6.46 14.61
N TYR A 61 0.00 6.54 13.45
CA TYR A 61 -1.46 6.57 13.35
C TYR A 61 -2.09 5.22 13.72
N PHE A 62 -1.56 4.11 13.20
CA PHE A 62 -2.10 2.77 13.46
C PHE A 62 -1.83 2.23 14.87
N ILE A 63 -0.73 2.64 15.53
CA ILE A 63 -0.53 2.37 16.97
C ILE A 63 -1.26 3.38 17.87
N GLY A 64 -1.76 4.49 17.30
CA GLY A 64 -2.41 5.55 18.03
C GLY A 64 -3.79 5.17 18.59
N PRO A 65 -4.45 6.07 19.34
CA PRO A 65 -5.66 5.76 20.11
C PRO A 65 -6.83 5.18 19.29
N LYS A 66 -6.91 5.53 18.00
CA LYS A 66 -7.99 5.07 17.11
C LYS A 66 -7.92 3.57 16.86
N TRP A 67 -6.75 3.09 16.45
CA TRP A 67 -6.56 1.71 15.99
C TRP A 67 -5.89 0.83 17.05
N ASN A 68 -5.06 1.43 17.92
CA ASN A 68 -4.36 0.77 19.02
C ASN A 68 -3.64 -0.53 18.59
N GLY A 69 -3.12 -0.58 17.35
CA GLY A 69 -2.47 -1.75 16.76
C GLY A 69 -3.40 -2.87 16.28
N TRP A 70 -4.71 -2.61 16.11
CA TRP A 70 -5.71 -3.64 15.75
C TRP A 70 -6.51 -3.31 14.47
N CYS A 71 -5.92 -2.58 13.52
CA CYS A 71 -6.60 -2.29 12.25
C CYS A 71 -6.54 -3.49 11.30
N SER A 72 -7.45 -4.47 11.47
CA SER A 72 -7.49 -5.72 10.68
C SER A 72 -8.81 -5.95 9.93
N ALA A 73 -9.85 -5.18 10.25
CA ALA A 73 -11.23 -5.41 9.81
C ALA A 73 -11.75 -4.30 8.87
N GLY A 74 -10.87 -3.71 8.07
CA GLY A 74 -11.19 -2.55 7.24
C GLY A 74 -10.72 -1.23 7.85
N ILE A 75 -10.56 -0.22 6.99
CA ILE A 75 -10.37 1.19 7.37
C ILE A 75 -11.68 1.97 7.17
N ASP A 76 -11.76 3.16 7.75
CA ASP A 76 -12.85 4.11 7.52
C ASP A 76 -12.40 5.33 6.70
N GLU A 77 -13.34 6.24 6.42
CA GLU A 77 -13.08 7.46 5.63
C GLU A 77 -12.02 8.36 6.27
N GLU A 78 -12.02 8.53 7.60
CA GLU A 78 -11.04 9.37 8.28
C GLU A 78 -9.61 8.79 8.14
N THR A 79 -9.46 7.46 8.23
CA THR A 79 -8.18 6.80 7.97
C THR A 79 -7.78 6.89 6.50
N ALA A 80 -8.73 6.76 5.58
CA ALA A 80 -8.47 6.89 4.15
C ALA A 80 -8.04 8.32 3.78
N ASP A 81 -8.68 9.35 4.34
CA ASP A 81 -8.33 10.76 4.17
C ASP A 81 -6.96 11.08 4.77
N PHE A 82 -6.65 10.52 5.95
CA PHE A 82 -5.33 10.64 6.55
C PHE A 82 -4.25 10.08 5.63
N ILE A 83 -4.43 8.86 5.12
CA ILE A 83 -3.48 8.22 4.21
C ILE A 83 -3.32 9.05 2.93
N ASP A 84 -4.43 9.48 2.31
CA ASP A 84 -4.39 10.32 1.11
C ASP A 84 -3.57 11.60 1.34
N SER A 85 -3.73 12.23 2.51
CA SER A 85 -2.96 13.44 2.86
C SER A 85 -1.45 13.19 2.94
N LEU A 86 -1.02 11.99 3.35
CA LEU A 86 0.40 11.60 3.39
C LEU A 86 0.97 11.32 2.01
N LEU A 87 0.14 10.96 1.04
CA LEU A 87 0.57 10.63 -0.32
C LEU A 87 0.67 11.87 -1.23
N VAL A 88 0.03 12.99 -0.87
CA VAL A 88 0.10 14.26 -1.64
C VAL A 88 1.53 14.69 -2.01
N PRO A 89 2.54 14.59 -1.13
CA PRO A 89 3.91 14.97 -1.48
C PRO A 89 4.60 14.07 -2.50
N LEU A 90 4.03 12.91 -2.86
CA LEU A 90 4.60 11.99 -3.84
C LEU A 90 4.30 12.47 -5.28
N TYR A 91 4.97 13.55 -5.71
CA TYR A 91 4.75 14.18 -7.01
C TYR A 91 4.99 13.27 -8.23
N PHE A 92 5.73 12.17 -8.06
CA PHE A 92 5.97 11.15 -9.09
C PHE A 92 4.87 10.06 -9.14
N LEU A 93 3.90 10.13 -8.22
CA LEU A 93 2.70 9.30 -8.14
C LEU A 93 1.45 10.19 -7.98
N PRO A 94 1.24 11.17 -8.89
CA PRO A 94 0.05 12.01 -8.82
C PRO A 94 -1.16 11.09 -8.98
N ASN A 95 -2.18 11.25 -8.14
CA ASN A 95 -3.41 10.44 -8.11
C ASN A 95 -3.33 9.08 -7.40
N LEU A 96 -2.21 8.72 -6.75
CA LEU A 96 -2.22 7.59 -5.82
C LEU A 96 -3.11 7.94 -4.61
N LYS A 97 -4.26 7.28 -4.51
CA LYS A 97 -5.24 7.50 -3.45
C LYS A 97 -5.83 6.18 -3.00
N VAL A 98 -6.25 6.10 -1.74
CA VAL A 98 -6.95 4.94 -1.19
C VAL A 98 -8.22 4.66 -1.98
N ASP A 99 -8.40 3.39 -2.35
CA ASP A 99 -9.59 2.90 -3.04
C ASP A 99 -10.76 2.78 -2.07
N ARG A 100 -11.64 3.79 -2.11
CA ARG A 100 -12.84 3.87 -1.27
C ARG A 100 -13.78 2.66 -1.44
N ASN A 101 -13.76 2.00 -2.60
CA ASN A 101 -14.60 0.80 -2.83
C ASN A 101 -14.04 -0.47 -2.17
N ARG A 102 -12.79 -0.45 -1.70
CA ARG A 102 -12.10 -1.59 -1.10
C ARG A 102 -11.64 -1.34 0.33
N MET A 103 -12.14 -0.30 1.00
CA MET A 103 -11.75 0.02 2.38
C MET A 103 -11.99 -1.11 3.37
N SER A 104 -13.05 -1.91 3.19
CA SER A 104 -13.32 -3.09 4.03
C SER A 104 -12.30 -4.22 3.86
N GLN A 105 -11.51 -4.19 2.79
CA GLN A 105 -10.40 -5.13 2.53
C GLN A 105 -9.04 -4.53 2.90
N SER A 106 -8.98 -3.22 3.13
CA SER A 106 -7.77 -2.50 3.52
C SER A 106 -7.57 -2.61 5.03
N HIS A 107 -6.33 -2.80 5.44
CA HIS A 107 -5.95 -2.86 6.85
C HIS A 107 -4.51 -2.38 7.00
N GLU A 108 -4.03 -2.21 8.23
CA GLU A 108 -2.66 -1.76 8.46
C GLU A 108 -1.64 -2.56 7.62
N ALA A 109 -0.69 -1.86 7.02
CA ALA A 109 0.34 -2.38 6.12
C ALA A 109 -0.16 -3.02 4.81
N TRP A 110 -1.43 -2.83 4.46
CA TRP A 110 -2.04 -3.33 3.22
C TRP A 110 -3.26 -2.50 2.81
N ILE A 111 -3.01 -1.42 2.06
CA ILE A 111 -4.05 -0.46 1.70
C ILE A 111 -4.27 -0.52 0.19
N TYR A 112 -5.48 -0.87 -0.22
CA TYR A 112 -5.86 -0.79 -1.62
C TYR A 112 -5.90 0.65 -2.09
N VAL A 113 -5.26 0.93 -3.22
CA VAL A 113 -5.14 2.26 -3.81
C VAL A 113 -5.52 2.22 -5.29
N ASN A 114 -6.09 3.30 -5.77
CA ASN A 114 -6.33 3.54 -7.18
C ASN A 114 -5.02 3.98 -7.85
N LEU A 115 -4.69 3.34 -8.96
CA LEU A 115 -3.66 3.85 -9.86
C LEU A 115 -4.27 4.81 -10.86
N LEU A 116 -3.40 5.46 -11.64
CA LEU A 116 -3.78 6.41 -12.66
C LEU A 116 -4.79 5.84 -13.66
N SER A 117 -5.68 6.73 -14.12
CA SER A 117 -6.60 6.39 -15.20
C SER A 117 -5.83 6.14 -16.49
N LYS A 118 -6.39 5.34 -17.41
CA LYS A 118 -5.74 5.01 -18.70
C LYS A 118 -5.35 6.23 -19.53
N ASN A 119 -6.06 7.35 -19.36
CA ASN A 119 -5.83 8.56 -20.13
C ASN A 119 -4.73 9.45 -19.53
N GLU A 120 -4.19 9.08 -18.37
CA GLU A 120 -3.14 9.79 -17.65
C GLU A 120 -1.83 8.97 -17.57
N ASP A 121 -1.75 7.82 -18.25
CA ASP A 121 -0.53 7.00 -18.35
C ASP A 121 0.57 7.79 -19.08
N SER A 122 1.74 7.89 -18.47
CA SER A 122 2.86 8.65 -19.02
C SER A 122 4.17 7.90 -18.80
N GLU A 123 5.01 7.83 -19.84
CA GLU A 123 6.33 7.18 -19.77
C GLU A 123 7.29 7.81 -18.74
N TYR A 124 7.00 9.04 -18.28
CA TYR A 124 7.79 9.76 -17.28
C TYR A 124 7.42 9.42 -15.83
N GLN A 125 6.44 8.55 -15.62
CA GLN A 125 6.02 8.09 -14.30
C GLN A 125 6.89 6.91 -13.82
N VAL A 126 6.80 6.60 -12.53
CA VAL A 126 7.53 5.45 -11.94
C VAL A 126 7.02 4.09 -12.42
N TYR A 127 5.84 4.06 -13.07
CA TYR A 127 5.32 2.90 -13.78
C TYR A 127 4.61 3.37 -15.07
N TYR A 128 4.68 2.56 -16.12
CA TYR A 128 4.03 2.82 -17.41
C TYR A 128 3.39 1.54 -17.95
N GLY A 129 2.21 1.65 -18.57
CA GLY A 129 1.48 0.50 -19.13
C GLY A 129 0.66 -0.29 -18.10
N PHE A 130 0.54 0.21 -16.87
CA PHE A 130 -0.23 -0.39 -15.77
C PHE A 130 -1.54 0.33 -15.47
N SER A 131 -1.96 1.29 -16.31
CA SER A 131 -3.13 2.11 -16.00
C SER A 131 -4.45 1.35 -15.93
N GLY A 132 -5.32 1.81 -15.01
CA GLY A 132 -6.58 1.15 -14.69
C GLY A 132 -6.44 -0.17 -13.93
N LYS A 133 -5.25 -0.48 -13.40
CA LYS A 133 -5.03 -1.55 -12.42
C LYS A 133 -5.19 -1.01 -11.01
N SER A 134 -5.47 -1.92 -10.07
CA SER A 134 -5.46 -1.60 -8.65
C SER A 134 -4.05 -1.76 -8.08
N GLY A 135 -3.72 -0.94 -7.09
CA GLY A 135 -2.48 -1.03 -6.35
C GLY A 135 -2.71 -1.39 -4.89
N ILE A 136 -1.65 -1.82 -4.21
CA ILE A 136 -1.62 -2.03 -2.77
C ILE A 136 -0.42 -1.27 -2.21
N LEU A 137 -0.67 -0.24 -1.42
CA LEU A 137 0.33 0.42 -0.61
C LEU A 137 0.65 -0.48 0.59
N THR A 138 1.93 -0.75 0.80
CA THR A 138 2.43 -1.67 1.83
C THR A 138 3.68 -1.10 2.51
N TRP A 139 3.89 -1.43 3.78
CA TRP A 139 5.03 -1.00 4.60
C TRP A 139 5.25 -1.98 5.76
N GLU A 140 6.26 -1.79 6.58
CA GLU A 140 6.49 -2.63 7.77
C GLU A 140 5.31 -2.54 8.77
N ASN A 141 4.80 -3.69 9.23
CA ASN A 141 3.76 -3.75 10.26
C ASN A 141 4.23 -3.14 11.59
N SER A 142 3.31 -2.64 12.43
CA SER A 142 3.71 -2.00 13.70
C SER A 142 4.05 -2.95 14.85
N ASP A 143 3.59 -4.21 14.80
CA ASP A 143 3.96 -5.32 15.70
C ASP A 143 5.44 -5.67 15.58
#